data_AF-A0AAV5X083-F1
#
_entry.id   AF-A0AAV5X083-F1
#
_cell.length_a   1.000
_cell.length_b   1.000
_cell.length_c   1.000
_cell.angle_alpha   90.00
_cell.angle_beta   90.00
_cell.angle_gamma   90.00
#
_symmetry.space_group_name_H-M   'P 1'
#
loop_
_entity.id
_entity.type
_entity.pdbx_description
1 polymer ?
#
loop_
_entity_poly.entity_id
_entity_poly.type
_entity_poly.pdbx_seq_one_letter_code
_entity_poly.pdbx_strand_id
1 'polypeptide(L)'
;PIDSSLPSVVDRHLLLPYPSLQTSIMSTLSSVLLIALVSGAAALTCYENDDNGNTYERTNESWKYCSLIPFASASSGGRLNGVGPTVENLEGYNAMFGQSSKMYRVLSLCIYERYDFGSLSNKIGPHPEFMFRCFCNYDRCNSATTFASFLSTLRTDNQ
;
A
#
# COMPACT_ATOMS: atom_id res chain seq x y z
N PRO A 1 -24.84 54.25 81.72
CA PRO A 1 -23.46 54.15 81.18
C PRO A 1 -23.13 52.68 80.79
N ILE A 2 -23.17 52.40 79.48
CA ILE A 2 -22.30 51.52 78.63
C ILE A 2 -21.92 50.13 79.24
N ASP A 3 -22.18 48.96 78.62
CA ASP A 3 -21.79 48.55 77.27
C ASP A 3 -22.54 47.30 76.73
N SER A 4 -22.49 47.19 75.40
CA SER A 4 -22.91 46.16 74.45
C SER A 4 -21.90 45.01 74.22
N SER A 5 -22.37 43.81 73.84
CA SER A 5 -21.91 43.05 72.65
C SER A 5 -22.38 41.58 72.62
N LEU A 6 -22.69 41.11 71.40
CA LEU A 6 -23.19 39.79 70.96
C LEU A 6 -22.12 38.67 71.03
N PRO A 7 -22.49 37.40 70.79
CA PRO A 7 -21.86 36.72 69.64
C PRO A 7 -22.81 35.90 68.74
N SER A 8 -22.29 35.64 67.53
CA SER A 8 -22.85 34.96 66.36
C SER A 8 -22.25 33.54 66.14
N VAL A 9 -22.56 32.94 64.96
CA VAL A 9 -21.93 31.79 64.24
C VAL A 9 -22.84 30.54 64.24
N VAL A 10 -23.69 30.26 63.24
CA VAL A 10 -23.55 29.98 61.78
C VAL A 10 -22.82 28.67 61.44
N ASP A 11 -23.61 27.73 60.94
CA ASP A 11 -23.30 26.43 60.33
C ASP A 11 -22.16 26.46 59.28
N ARG A 12 -21.33 25.41 59.30
CA ARG A 12 -20.42 25.05 58.21
C ARG A 12 -20.70 23.62 57.74
N HIS A 13 -21.50 23.50 56.68
CA HIS A 13 -21.50 22.32 55.82
C HIS A 13 -20.27 22.33 54.91
N LEU A 14 -19.46 21.27 54.99
CA LEU A 14 -18.35 21.00 54.07
C LEU A 14 -18.86 20.65 52.66
N LEU A 15 -18.33 21.36 51.66
CA LEU A 15 -18.35 21.01 50.24
C LEU A 15 -17.12 20.16 49.90
N LEU A 16 -17.31 19.07 49.14
CA LEU A 16 -16.26 18.44 48.35
C LEU A 16 -16.75 18.33 46.90
N PRO A 17 -15.98 18.76 45.87
CA PRO A 17 -16.31 18.52 44.48
C PRO A 17 -15.68 17.21 43.97
N TYR A 18 -16.48 16.40 43.27
CA TYR A 18 -16.06 15.17 42.57
C TYR A 18 -15.38 15.49 41.23
N PRO A 19 -14.16 14.98 40.93
CA PRO A 19 -13.49 15.21 39.64
C PRO A 19 -13.54 14.01 38.67
N SER A 20 -14.49 13.07 38.79
CA SER A 20 -14.43 11.77 38.09
C SER A 20 -15.09 11.71 36.70
N LEU A 21 -15.91 12.70 36.31
CA LEU A 21 -16.69 12.61 35.08
C LEU A 21 -15.98 13.21 33.84
N GLN A 22 -15.14 14.23 34.01
CA GLN A 22 -14.48 14.92 32.87
C GLN A 22 -13.35 14.09 32.23
N THR A 23 -12.61 13.31 33.01
CA THR A 23 -11.50 12.48 32.52
C THR A 23 -11.96 11.29 31.67
N SER A 24 -13.18 10.79 31.90
CA SER A 24 -13.71 9.64 31.16
C SER A 24 -14.11 9.98 29.72
N ILE A 25 -14.60 11.21 29.47
CA ILE A 25 -15.11 11.64 28.15
C ILE A 25 -13.95 11.99 27.20
N MET A 26 -12.85 12.56 27.70
CA MET A 26 -11.66 12.84 26.90
C MET A 26 -10.92 11.57 26.46
N SER A 27 -10.90 10.53 27.31
CA SER A 27 -10.26 9.24 27.01
C SER A 27 -10.98 8.48 25.87
N THR A 28 -12.31 8.50 25.84
CA THR A 28 -13.10 7.80 24.81
C THR A 28 -13.04 8.49 23.45
N LEU A 29 -13.10 9.83 23.41
CA LEU A 29 -12.94 10.61 22.17
C LEU A 29 -11.57 10.43 21.51
N SER A 30 -10.51 10.36 22.31
CA SER A 30 -9.15 10.13 21.80
C SER A 30 -8.98 8.73 21.20
N SER A 31 -9.63 7.72 21.79
CA SER A 31 -9.59 6.34 21.30
C SER A 31 -10.33 6.15 19.97
N VAL A 32 -11.45 6.84 19.76
CA VAL A 32 -12.22 6.79 18.49
C VAL A 32 -11.44 7.44 17.34
N LEU A 33 -10.71 8.53 17.61
CA LEU A 33 -9.89 9.22 16.61
C LEU A 33 -8.68 8.38 16.16
N LEU A 34 -8.07 7.62 17.08
CA LEU A 34 -6.98 6.67 16.77
C LEU A 34 -7.45 5.51 15.88
N ILE A 35 -8.66 4.97 16.11
CA ILE A 35 -9.20 3.87 15.29
C ILE A 35 -9.53 4.35 13.87
N ALA A 36 -10.02 5.59 13.70
CA ALA A 36 -10.30 6.17 12.38
C ALA A 36 -9.02 6.41 11.55
N LEU A 37 -7.86 6.62 12.19
CA LEU A 37 -6.58 6.83 11.52
C LEU A 37 -5.88 5.53 11.08
N VAL A 38 -6.28 4.37 11.63
CA VAL A 38 -5.62 3.07 11.37
C VAL A 38 -6.21 2.32 10.17
N SER A 39 -7.38 2.72 9.67
CA SER A 39 -8.12 1.96 8.64
C SER A 39 -7.69 2.19 7.19
N GLY A 40 -6.63 2.95 6.94
CA GLY A 40 -6.14 3.20 5.58
C GLY A 40 -5.07 2.19 5.17
N ALA A 41 -5.40 0.92 4.96
CA ALA A 41 -4.56 0.07 4.12
C ALA A 41 -4.61 0.69 2.71
N ALA A 42 -3.58 1.47 2.34
CA ALA A 42 -3.54 2.12 1.04
C ALA A 42 -3.64 1.04 -0.04
N ALA A 43 -4.80 0.98 -0.70
CA ALA A 43 -5.05 0.05 -1.78
C ALA A 43 -4.24 0.51 -2.99
N LEU A 44 -3.42 -0.39 -3.54
CA LEU A 44 -2.60 -0.07 -4.70
C LEU A 44 -3.47 -0.01 -5.95
N THR A 45 -3.25 1.02 -6.76
CA THR A 45 -3.94 1.21 -8.04
C THR A 45 -3.01 0.86 -9.20
N CYS A 46 -3.42 -0.07 -10.07
CA CYS A 46 -2.64 -0.54 -11.21
C CYS A 46 -3.46 -0.47 -12.50
N TYR A 47 -2.77 -0.49 -13.65
CA TYR A 47 -3.41 -0.79 -14.92
C TYR A 47 -3.51 -2.31 -15.11
N GLU A 48 -4.66 -2.77 -15.61
CA GLU A 48 -4.88 -4.14 -16.05
C GLU A 48 -5.38 -4.15 -17.50
N ASN A 49 -4.98 -5.14 -18.30
CA ASN A 49 -5.53 -5.30 -19.65
C ASN A 49 -6.29 -6.62 -19.83
N ASP A 50 -7.44 -6.55 -20.51
CA ASP A 50 -8.23 -7.71 -20.90
C ASP A 50 -7.63 -8.44 -22.11
N ASP A 51 -8.24 -9.56 -22.50
CA ASP A 51 -7.79 -10.35 -23.66
C ASP A 51 -8.00 -9.64 -25.00
N ASN A 52 -8.82 -8.58 -25.03
CA ASN A 52 -9.00 -7.73 -26.21
C ASN A 52 -7.97 -6.58 -26.26
N GLY A 53 -7.11 -6.46 -25.25
CA GLY A 53 -6.12 -5.40 -25.13
C GLY A 53 -6.66 -4.09 -24.53
N ASN A 54 -7.92 -4.05 -24.08
CA ASN A 54 -8.46 -2.88 -23.41
C ASN A 54 -7.82 -2.73 -22.04
N THR A 55 -7.35 -1.51 -21.73
CA THR A 55 -6.69 -1.21 -20.45
C THR A 55 -7.63 -0.51 -19.50
N TYR A 56 -7.63 -0.92 -18.23
CA TYR A 56 -8.46 -0.38 -17.18
C TYR A 56 -7.64 -0.07 -15.95
N GLU A 57 -8.00 1.01 -15.26
CA GLU A 57 -7.51 1.27 -13.91
C GLU A 57 -8.29 0.43 -12.90
N ARG A 58 -7.56 -0.21 -12.00
CA ARG A 58 -8.10 -1.07 -10.94
C ARG A 58 -7.37 -0.82 -9.64
N THR A 59 -8.10 -0.91 -8.54
CA THR A 59 -7.56 -0.72 -7.19
C THR A 59 -7.91 -1.95 -6.36
N ASN A 60 -6.93 -2.49 -5.63
CA ASN A 60 -7.14 -3.67 -4.79
C ASN A 60 -6.21 -3.64 -3.57
N GLU A 61 -6.79 -3.85 -2.39
CA GLU A 61 -6.07 -3.85 -1.11
C GLU A 61 -5.10 -5.02 -0.94
N SER A 62 -5.32 -6.12 -1.67
CA SER A 62 -4.44 -7.29 -1.62
C SER A 62 -3.18 -7.13 -2.49
N TRP A 63 -3.16 -6.16 -3.39
CA TRP A 63 -2.01 -5.93 -4.27
C TRP A 63 -0.87 -5.24 -3.54
N LYS A 64 0.35 -5.66 -3.86
CA LYS A 64 1.60 -5.07 -3.37
C LYS A 64 2.43 -4.46 -4.50
N TYR A 65 2.22 -4.93 -5.73
CA TYR A 65 2.97 -4.49 -6.90
C TYR A 65 2.04 -4.33 -8.11
N CYS A 66 2.38 -3.43 -9.01
CA CYS A 66 1.89 -3.47 -10.38
C CYS A 66 2.95 -4.15 -11.26
N SER A 67 2.50 -4.95 -12.22
CA SER A 67 3.34 -5.70 -13.14
C SER A 67 3.12 -5.27 -14.59
N LEU A 68 4.21 -5.33 -15.36
CA LEU A 68 4.27 -5.14 -16.80
C LEU A 68 5.04 -6.31 -17.42
N ILE A 69 4.39 -7.04 -18.32
CA ILE A 69 5.03 -7.88 -19.34
C ILE A 69 5.02 -7.04 -20.62
N PRO A 70 6.17 -6.54 -21.09
CA PRO A 70 6.22 -5.65 -22.23
C PRO A 70 5.81 -6.37 -23.52
N PHE A 71 5.25 -5.60 -24.43
CA PHE A 71 4.79 -6.07 -25.73
C PHE A 71 6.03 -6.43 -26.57
N ALA A 72 6.14 -7.69 -27.02
CA ALA A 72 7.26 -8.13 -27.86
C ALA A 72 7.23 -7.47 -29.27
N SER A 73 6.03 -7.07 -29.72
CA SER A 73 5.75 -6.27 -30.90
C SER A 73 4.44 -5.49 -30.70
N ALA A 74 4.13 -4.52 -31.56
CA ALA A 74 2.85 -3.80 -31.52
C ALA A 74 1.61 -4.71 -31.68
N SER A 75 1.79 -5.94 -32.17
CA SER A 75 0.73 -6.93 -32.38
C SER A 75 0.68 -8.04 -31.33
N SER A 76 1.75 -8.27 -30.57
CA SER A 76 1.74 -9.19 -29.43
C SER A 76 1.35 -8.41 -28.18
N GLY A 77 0.08 -8.48 -27.78
CA GLY A 77 -0.39 -7.81 -26.57
C GLY A 77 0.50 -8.16 -25.37
N GLY A 78 1.10 -7.16 -24.73
CA GLY A 78 1.73 -7.31 -23.43
C GLY A 78 0.68 -7.52 -22.35
N ARG A 79 1.11 -7.63 -21.10
CA ARG A 79 0.20 -7.78 -19.96
C ARG A 79 0.50 -6.75 -18.89
N LEU A 80 -0.56 -6.13 -18.40
CA LEU A 80 -0.58 -5.24 -17.27
C LEU A 80 -1.46 -5.89 -16.22
N ASN A 81 -1.02 -5.94 -14.97
CA ASN A 81 -1.81 -6.52 -13.89
C ASN A 81 -1.37 -6.02 -12.52
N GLY A 82 -2.29 -6.04 -11.56
CA GLY A 82 -1.94 -5.96 -10.14
C GLY A 82 -1.50 -7.32 -9.60
N VAL A 83 -0.52 -7.32 -8.69
CA VAL A 83 0.08 -8.53 -8.14
C VAL A 83 -0.01 -8.51 -6.62
N GLY A 84 -0.60 -9.57 -6.08
CA GLY A 84 -0.75 -9.82 -4.65
C GLY A 84 -0.30 -11.23 -4.26
N PRO A 85 -0.30 -11.54 -2.95
CA PRO A 85 0.23 -12.81 -2.43
C PRO A 85 -0.63 -14.04 -2.80
N THR A 86 -1.84 -13.83 -3.31
CA THR A 86 -2.73 -14.91 -3.76
C THR A 86 -2.35 -15.48 -5.13
N VAL A 87 -1.61 -14.71 -5.94
CA VAL A 87 -1.27 -15.08 -7.32
C VAL A 87 0.23 -15.36 -7.51
N GLU A 88 1.08 -14.81 -6.64
CA GLU A 88 2.55 -14.90 -6.79
C GLU A 88 3.23 -14.94 -5.42
N ASN A 89 4.33 -15.69 -5.32
CA ASN A 89 5.16 -15.68 -4.10
C ASN A 89 5.94 -14.37 -4.04
N LEU A 90 5.56 -13.49 -3.10
CA LEU A 90 6.10 -12.14 -3.02
C LEU A 90 7.44 -12.02 -2.27
N GLU A 91 7.97 -13.09 -1.68
CA GLU A 91 9.12 -13.03 -0.77
C GLU A 91 10.35 -12.37 -1.42
N GLY A 92 10.73 -12.81 -2.63
CA GLY A 92 11.88 -12.25 -3.35
C GLY A 92 11.70 -10.77 -3.69
N TYR A 93 10.50 -10.37 -4.11
CA TYR A 93 10.16 -8.98 -4.43
C TYR A 93 10.22 -8.11 -3.17
N ASN A 94 9.60 -8.57 -2.08
CA ASN A 94 9.60 -7.88 -0.79
C ASN A 94 11.03 -7.64 -0.29
N ALA A 95 11.91 -8.64 -0.43
CA ALA A 95 13.32 -8.49 -0.08
C ALA A 95 14.01 -7.41 -0.92
N MET A 96 13.75 -7.34 -2.23
CA MET A 96 14.36 -6.35 -3.11
C MET A 96 13.82 -4.94 -2.88
N PHE A 97 12.50 -4.76 -2.85
CA PHE A 97 11.89 -3.45 -2.58
C PHE A 97 12.13 -2.97 -1.14
N GLY A 98 12.39 -3.90 -0.21
CA GLY A 98 12.81 -3.59 1.15
C GLY A 98 14.23 -3.05 1.25
N GLN A 99 15.08 -3.25 0.24
CA GLN A 99 16.42 -2.66 0.18
C GLN A 99 16.31 -1.17 -0.14
N SER A 100 16.23 -0.35 0.91
CA SER A 100 16.27 1.10 0.81
C SER A 100 17.22 1.67 1.86
N SER A 101 17.90 2.75 1.49
CA SER A 101 18.74 3.56 2.40
C SER A 101 18.40 5.03 2.22
N LYS A 102 19.04 5.91 2.99
CA LYS A 102 18.93 7.37 2.76
C LYS A 102 19.43 7.81 1.38
N MET A 103 20.25 7.00 0.71
CA MET A 103 20.91 7.37 -0.56
C MET A 103 20.29 6.74 -1.79
N TYR A 104 19.58 5.61 -1.65
CA TYR A 104 18.96 4.92 -2.78
C TYR A 104 17.74 4.13 -2.35
N ARG A 105 16.81 3.94 -3.29
CA ARG A 105 15.61 3.13 -3.13
C ARG A 105 15.37 2.36 -4.42
N VAL A 106 15.00 1.09 -4.32
CA VAL A 106 14.55 0.31 -5.48
C VAL A 106 13.16 0.81 -5.90
N LEU A 107 13.06 1.32 -7.13
CA LEU A 107 11.82 1.86 -7.70
C LEU A 107 11.08 0.83 -8.56
N SER A 108 11.85 -0.07 -9.18
CA SER A 108 11.33 -1.16 -9.99
C SER A 108 12.29 -2.34 -9.97
N LEU A 109 11.74 -3.52 -10.25
CA LEU A 109 12.48 -4.76 -10.43
C LEU A 109 12.02 -5.39 -11.74
N CYS A 110 12.94 -5.64 -12.67
CA CYS A 110 12.64 -6.38 -13.90
C CYS A 110 13.37 -7.71 -13.91
N ILE A 111 12.64 -8.78 -14.18
CA ILE A 111 13.11 -10.16 -14.14
C ILE A 111 12.99 -10.75 -15.54
N TYR A 112 14.05 -11.42 -15.97
CA TYR A 112 14.04 -12.25 -17.17
C TYR A 112 13.95 -13.71 -16.75
N GLU A 113 12.81 -14.33 -17.04
CA GLU A 113 12.45 -15.67 -16.62
C GLU A 113 12.59 -16.64 -17.79
N ARG A 114 13.16 -17.81 -17.51
CA ARG A 114 13.20 -18.96 -18.43
C ARG A 114 12.28 -20.04 -17.89
N TYR A 115 11.28 -20.42 -18.67
CA TYR A 115 10.40 -21.54 -18.38
C TYR A 115 10.80 -22.75 -19.20
N ASP A 116 11.10 -23.84 -18.51
CA ASP A 116 11.43 -25.12 -19.15
C ASP A 116 10.23 -26.05 -19.04
N PHE A 117 9.30 -25.95 -19.98
CA PHE A 117 8.12 -26.83 -20.02
C PHE A 117 8.43 -28.20 -20.61
N GLY A 118 9.59 -28.37 -21.25
CA GLY A 118 10.02 -29.63 -21.85
C GLY A 118 10.16 -30.75 -20.82
N SER A 119 10.53 -30.42 -19.58
CA SER A 119 10.57 -31.40 -18.47
C SER A 119 9.19 -31.87 -18.03
N LEU A 120 8.13 -31.08 -18.25
CA LEU A 120 6.75 -31.43 -17.88
C LEU A 120 6.07 -32.28 -18.97
N SER A 121 6.31 -31.95 -20.25
CA SER A 121 5.82 -32.73 -21.38
C SER A 121 6.49 -32.31 -22.68
N ASN A 122 7.04 -33.29 -23.42
CA ASN A 122 7.57 -33.10 -24.77
C ASN A 122 6.52 -32.58 -25.79
N LYS A 123 5.23 -32.57 -25.44
CA LYS A 123 4.14 -32.04 -26.28
C LYS A 123 3.88 -30.54 -26.09
N ILE A 124 4.31 -29.95 -24.97
CA ILE A 124 4.04 -28.53 -24.65
C ILE A 124 5.08 -27.61 -25.31
N GLY A 125 6.28 -28.14 -25.56
CA GLY A 125 7.30 -27.47 -26.35
C GLY A 125 8.68 -28.05 -26.01
N PRO A 126 9.49 -28.46 -27.00
CA PRO A 126 10.83 -28.98 -26.74
C PRO A 126 11.85 -27.87 -26.38
N HIS A 127 11.42 -26.60 -26.39
CA HIS A 127 12.29 -25.44 -26.21
C HIS A 127 11.85 -24.61 -25.01
N PRO A 128 12.81 -24.04 -24.26
CA PRO A 128 12.48 -23.11 -23.19
C PRO A 128 11.76 -21.87 -23.71
N GLU A 129 10.75 -21.44 -22.99
CA GLU A 129 10.08 -20.15 -23.20
C GLU A 129 10.72 -19.09 -22.32
N PHE A 130 10.71 -17.84 -22.79
CA PHE A 130 11.29 -16.72 -22.05
C PHE A 130 10.27 -15.62 -21.88
N MET A 131 10.24 -15.04 -20.69
CA MET A 131 9.36 -13.93 -20.37
C MET A 131 10.16 -12.85 -19.67
N PHE A 132 9.88 -11.61 -20.02
CA PHE A 132 10.42 -10.46 -19.30
C PHE A 132 9.27 -9.81 -18.54
N ARG A 133 9.45 -9.54 -17.24
CA ARG A 133 8.42 -8.94 -16.40
C ARG A 133 9.01 -7.90 -15.48
N CYS A 134 8.41 -6.73 -15.45
CA CYS A 134 8.77 -5.64 -14.55
C CYS A 134 7.72 -5.43 -13.48
N PHE A 135 8.18 -5.04 -12.29
CA PHE A 135 7.37 -4.78 -11.11
C PHE A 135 7.70 -3.40 -10.54
N CYS A 136 6.72 -2.75 -9.94
CA CYS A 136 6.85 -1.48 -9.25
C CYS A 136 5.77 -1.37 -8.15
N ASN A 137 5.99 -0.55 -7.11
CA ASN A 137 5.19 -0.54 -5.88
C ASN A 137 4.50 0.80 -5.58
N TYR A 138 4.11 1.54 -6.63
CA TYR A 138 3.40 2.81 -6.51
C TYR A 138 2.26 2.89 -7.53
N ASP A 139 1.30 3.78 -7.28
CA ASP A 139 0.09 3.85 -8.10
C ASP A 139 0.41 4.10 -9.58
N ARG A 140 -0.22 3.30 -10.45
CA ARG A 140 -0.23 3.44 -11.91
C ARG A 140 1.16 3.36 -12.56
N CYS A 141 2.14 2.80 -11.84
CA CYS A 141 3.52 2.71 -12.28
C CYS A 141 3.74 1.81 -13.52
N ASN A 142 2.79 0.94 -13.83
CA ASN A 142 2.79 0.10 -15.03
C ASN A 142 2.06 0.72 -16.23
N SER A 143 2.00 2.06 -16.31
CA SER A 143 1.35 2.80 -17.40
C SER A 143 2.01 2.59 -18.77
N ALA A 144 3.29 2.24 -18.77
CA ALA A 144 4.05 2.04 -20.00
C ALA A 144 3.76 0.67 -20.62
N THR A 145 3.59 0.64 -21.94
CA THR A 145 3.36 -0.59 -22.71
C THR A 145 4.65 -1.16 -23.32
N THR A 146 5.76 -0.45 -23.25
CA THR A 146 7.07 -0.95 -23.73
C THR A 146 8.11 -0.85 -22.65
N PHE A 147 9.14 -1.70 -22.72
CA PHE A 147 10.23 -1.68 -21.76
C PHE A 147 10.96 -0.33 -21.72
N ALA A 148 11.26 0.25 -22.89
CA ALA A 148 11.92 1.55 -22.98
C ALA A 148 11.07 2.67 -22.38
N SER A 149 9.76 2.66 -22.65
CA SER A 149 8.83 3.62 -22.05
C SER A 149 8.74 3.44 -20.54
N PHE A 150 8.72 2.19 -20.05
CA PHE A 150 8.66 1.89 -18.62
C PHE A 150 9.86 2.47 -17.86
N LEU A 151 11.08 2.23 -18.38
CA LEU A 151 12.30 2.80 -17.80
C LEU A 151 12.31 4.33 -17.86
N SER A 152 11.77 4.93 -18.92
CA SER A 152 11.68 6.40 -19.04
C SER A 152 10.68 6.98 -18.04
N THR A 153 9.50 6.38 -17.90
CA THR A 153 8.46 6.83 -16.97
C THR A 153 8.93 6.75 -15.53
N LEU A 154 9.59 5.66 -15.13
CA LEU A 154 10.16 5.51 -13.79
C LEU A 154 11.12 6.64 -13.41
N ARG A 155 11.93 7.10 -14.37
CA ARG A 155 12.84 8.23 -14.16
C ARG A 155 12.06 9.52 -13.91
N THR A 156 11.05 9.80 -14.72
CA THR A 156 10.25 11.02 -14.61
C THR A 156 9.43 11.05 -13.31
N ASP A 157 8.81 9.93 -12.93
CA ASP A 157 7.95 9.84 -11.75
C ASP A 157 8.71 9.97 -10.42
N ASN A 158 10.04 9.86 -10.44
CA ASN A 158 10.89 9.84 -9.25
C ASN A 158 11.98 10.93 -9.26
N GLN A 159 11.80 11.98 -10.06
CA GLN A 159 12.53 13.26 -9.93
C GLN A 159 11.77 14.22 -9.02
#